data_AF-A0A3C2AKH1-F1
#
_entry.id   AF-A0A3C2AKH1-F1
#
_cell.length_a   1.000
_cell.length_b   1.000
_cell.length_c   1.000
_cell.angle_alpha   90.00
_cell.angle_beta   90.00
_cell.angle_gamma   90.00
#
_symmetry.space_group_name_H-M   'P 1'
#
loop_
_entity.id
_entity.type
_entity.pdbx_description
1 polymer ?
#
loop_
_entity_poly.entity_id
_entity_poly.type
_entity_poly.pdbx_seq_one_letter_code
_entity_poly.pdbx_strand_id
1 'polypeptide(L)'
;MISVSDGIIIIGTTVNGGNTNAFLLKTDFSGNAIWQKYFESGSEGFGLKCTNDNSLILIGSLTDQADDRDFLLTKTDLEGNIIWQKEFGGVYSDQAKDVIALENGGFMMIGITSSFGAGAASMYVVRTDGNGNEVWSRTFSGGGIDGGSELLQVNSFEVMLLGFTSSFGAGDRDIYLQKVSVDGDSLWSSTYGGSGYEESQAFAQTADGGFVMSNHTASEEPNHSLMTSRLDAGGTTIWQQEFGTPTAHEGGEGILVDSEGNFVFLGRTNSYGNDEQVYYIKTDADGNVLEQLNFGGEGDQTGTDIVEIDDAHFITGRSTVAGDTDILLMKRPR
;
A
#
# COMPACT_ATOMS: atom_id res chain seq x y z
N MET A 1 8.19 -0.14 3.16
CA MET A 1 9.57 -0.45 3.63
C MET A 1 10.18 -1.51 2.73
N ILE A 2 11.51 -1.68 2.75
CA ILE A 2 12.19 -2.80 2.10
C ILE A 2 13.35 -3.31 2.97
N SER A 3 13.74 -4.56 2.79
CA SER A 3 15.00 -5.09 3.33
C SER A 3 16.14 -4.94 2.32
N VAL A 4 17.33 -4.66 2.84
CA VAL A 4 18.61 -4.66 2.10
C VAL A 4 19.62 -5.48 2.90
N SER A 5 20.78 -5.78 2.31
CA SER A 5 21.76 -6.73 2.87
C SER A 5 22.22 -6.44 4.31
N ASP A 6 22.19 -5.17 4.72
CA ASP A 6 22.70 -4.70 6.00
C ASP A 6 21.66 -3.91 6.82
N GLY A 7 20.38 -3.99 6.46
CA GLY A 7 19.35 -3.27 7.19
C GLY A 7 18.01 -3.13 6.47
N ILE A 8 17.27 -2.10 6.87
CA ILE A 8 15.93 -1.79 6.38
C ILE A 8 15.92 -0.36 5.85
N ILE A 9 15.23 -0.13 4.75
CA ILE A 9 14.97 1.21 4.23
C ILE A 9 13.47 1.49 4.30
N ILE A 10 13.13 2.62 4.88
CA ILE A 10 11.76 3.10 5.08
C ILE A 10 11.58 4.36 4.25
N ILE A 11 10.44 4.48 3.57
CA ILE A 11 9.99 5.70 2.92
C ILE A 11 8.86 6.30 3.76
N GLY A 12 8.75 7.63 3.76
CA GLY A 12 7.59 8.31 4.30
C GLY A 12 7.58 9.79 3.98
N THR A 13 6.71 10.52 4.67
CA THR A 13 6.56 11.97 4.56
C THR A 13 6.86 12.61 5.91
N THR A 14 7.59 13.71 5.91
CA THR A 14 7.85 14.56 7.09
C THR A 14 7.40 15.98 6.80
N VAL A 15 7.14 16.77 7.84
CA VAL A 15 6.99 18.23 7.71
C VAL A 15 8.31 18.90 8.06
N ASN A 16 8.86 19.70 7.15
CA ASN A 16 10.08 20.47 7.39
C ASN A 16 9.87 21.92 6.93
N GLY A 17 10.01 22.88 7.85
CA GLY A 17 9.84 24.30 7.55
C GLY A 17 8.44 24.70 7.08
N GLY A 18 7.40 23.91 7.43
CA GLY A 18 6.00 24.14 7.04
C GLY A 18 5.57 23.44 5.75
N ASN A 19 6.49 22.77 5.05
CA ASN A 19 6.19 22.01 3.84
C ASN A 19 6.34 20.50 4.09
N THR A 20 5.62 19.69 3.33
CA THR A 20 5.80 18.24 3.28
C THR A 20 7.01 17.87 2.45
N ASN A 21 7.80 16.90 2.90
CA ASN A 21 8.92 16.34 2.15
C ASN A 21 8.88 14.82 2.27
N ALA A 22 9.07 14.12 1.16
CA ALA A 22 9.39 12.72 1.19
C ALA A 22 10.74 12.53 1.88
N PHE A 23 10.92 11.40 2.57
CA PHE A 23 12.20 11.03 3.15
C PHE A 23 12.47 9.53 2.98
N LEU A 24 13.75 9.18 3.03
CA LEU A 24 14.22 7.82 3.24
C LEU A 24 14.98 7.74 4.57
N LEU A 25 14.73 6.70 5.33
CA LEU A 25 15.49 6.34 6.53
C LEU A 25 16.04 4.92 6.36
N LYS A 26 17.36 4.78 6.44
CA LYS A 26 18.00 3.46 6.56
C LYS A 26 18.31 3.18 8.02
N THR A 27 17.92 2.00 8.50
CA THR A 27 18.29 1.47 9.82
C THR A 27 19.07 0.17 9.68
N ASP A 28 19.81 -0.21 10.73
CA ASP A 28 20.22 -1.60 10.89
C ASP A 28 19.02 -2.47 11.33
N PHE A 29 19.22 -3.80 11.43
CA PHE A 29 18.19 -4.73 11.91
C PHE A 29 17.87 -4.63 13.41
N SER A 30 18.59 -3.77 14.14
CA SER A 30 18.28 -3.44 15.55
C SER A 30 17.48 -2.14 15.66
N GLY A 31 17.20 -1.46 14.53
CA GLY A 31 16.46 -0.20 14.49
C GLY A 31 17.32 1.04 14.67
N ASN A 32 18.66 0.93 14.72
CA ASN A 32 19.52 2.10 14.80
C ASN A 32 19.57 2.79 13.44
N ALA A 33 19.34 4.10 13.41
CA ALA A 33 19.46 4.90 12.19
C ALA A 33 20.91 4.89 11.68
N ILE A 34 21.09 4.54 10.40
CA ILE A 34 22.36 4.58 9.68
C ILE A 34 22.48 5.89 8.91
N TRP A 35 21.46 6.23 8.13
CA TRP A 35 21.37 7.50 7.41
C TRP A 35 19.92 7.90 7.16
N GLN A 36 19.70 9.19 6.93
CA GLN A 36 18.41 9.75 6.51
C GLN A 36 18.61 10.73 5.36
N LYS A 37 17.65 10.75 4.42
CA LYS A 37 17.63 11.64 3.26
C LYS A 37 16.27 12.28 3.15
N TYR A 38 16.24 13.58 2.89
CA TYR A 38 15.02 14.32 2.58
C TYR A 38 15.03 14.69 1.11
N PHE A 39 13.87 14.58 0.48
CA PHE A 39 13.65 14.98 -0.90
C PHE A 39 13.04 16.38 -0.94
N GLU A 40 12.69 16.83 -2.14
CA GLU A 40 12.27 18.20 -2.39
C GLU A 40 11.04 18.65 -1.58
N SER A 41 10.93 19.96 -1.39
CA SER A 41 9.79 20.56 -0.70
C SER A 41 8.50 20.37 -1.51
N GLY A 42 7.42 20.00 -0.85
CA GLY A 42 6.15 19.65 -1.47
C GLY A 42 6.07 18.18 -1.91
N SER A 43 7.09 17.37 -1.63
CA SER A 43 7.05 15.94 -1.96
C SER A 43 6.45 15.09 -0.84
N GLU A 44 5.82 13.97 -1.20
CA GLU A 44 5.34 12.95 -0.28
C GLU A 44 5.82 11.57 -0.75
N GLY A 45 6.12 10.65 0.17
CA GLY A 45 6.63 9.31 -0.16
C GLY A 45 5.64 8.22 0.23
N PHE A 46 5.24 7.38 -0.74
CA PHE A 46 4.19 6.37 -0.54
C PHE A 46 4.67 4.94 -0.80
N GLY A 47 5.39 4.71 -1.90
CA GLY A 47 5.87 3.38 -2.27
C GLY A 47 7.39 3.35 -2.48
N LEU A 48 8.00 2.21 -2.18
CA LEU A 48 9.44 1.98 -2.27
C LEU A 48 9.69 0.56 -2.75
N LYS A 49 10.52 0.40 -3.79
CA LYS A 49 11.01 -0.90 -4.28
C LYS A 49 12.51 -0.86 -4.53
N CYS A 50 13.17 -1.98 -4.24
CA CYS A 50 14.54 -2.22 -4.68
C CYS A 50 14.52 -2.86 -6.06
N THR A 51 15.47 -2.49 -6.92
CA THR A 51 15.64 -3.06 -8.25
C THR A 51 16.86 -3.97 -8.32
N ASN A 52 16.91 -4.82 -9.34
CA ASN A 52 18.00 -5.78 -9.54
C ASN A 52 19.39 -5.14 -9.79
N ASP A 53 19.43 -3.87 -10.18
CA ASP A 53 20.67 -3.08 -10.35
C ASP A 53 21.11 -2.38 -9.06
N ASN A 54 20.59 -2.79 -7.89
CA ASN A 54 20.87 -2.17 -6.59
C ASN A 54 20.55 -0.67 -6.59
N SER A 55 19.35 -0.35 -7.02
CA SER A 55 18.82 1.01 -6.96
C SER A 55 17.48 1.00 -6.23
N LEU A 56 17.04 2.17 -5.81
CA LEU A 56 15.73 2.33 -5.18
C LEU A 56 14.82 3.08 -6.14
N ILE A 57 13.58 2.64 -6.20
CA ILE A 57 12.49 3.30 -6.90
C ILE A 57 11.49 3.74 -5.84
N LEU A 58 11.27 5.04 -5.80
CA LEU A 58 10.34 5.69 -4.90
C LEU A 58 9.19 6.22 -5.75
N ILE A 59 7.98 6.08 -5.24
CA ILE A 59 6.81 6.76 -5.77
C ILE A 59 6.21 7.63 -4.69
N GLY A 60 5.78 8.81 -5.13
CA GLY A 60 5.31 9.87 -4.29
C GLY A 60 4.41 10.81 -5.06
N SER A 61 4.11 11.94 -4.44
CA SER A 61 3.52 13.08 -5.14
C SER A 61 4.39 14.31 -4.99
N LEU A 62 4.32 15.22 -5.96
CA LEU A 62 4.92 16.56 -5.88
C LEU A 62 3.82 17.61 -5.96
N THR A 63 3.73 18.46 -4.94
CA THR A 63 2.78 19.58 -4.91
C THR A 63 3.32 20.79 -5.67
N ASP A 64 2.53 21.32 -6.60
CA ASP A 64 2.85 22.49 -7.39
C ASP A 64 2.42 23.81 -6.69
N GLN A 65 2.50 24.94 -7.40
CA GLN A 65 2.12 26.24 -6.84
C GLN A 65 0.61 26.47 -6.74
N ALA A 66 -0.20 25.65 -7.41
CA ALA A 66 -1.66 25.67 -7.36
C ALA A 66 -2.23 24.74 -6.28
N ASP A 67 -1.36 24.06 -5.52
CA ASP A 67 -1.71 22.98 -4.57
C ASP A 67 -2.25 21.71 -5.27
N ASP A 68 -2.02 21.61 -6.59
CA ASP A 68 -2.22 20.38 -7.33
C ASP A 68 -1.01 19.45 -7.12
N ARG A 69 -1.23 18.15 -7.32
CA ARG A 69 -0.22 17.11 -7.07
C ARG A 69 -0.04 16.29 -8.32
N ASP A 70 1.18 15.88 -8.64
CA ASP A 70 1.44 14.90 -9.71
C ASP A 70 2.20 13.70 -9.17
N PHE A 71 2.16 12.56 -9.85
CA PHE A 71 2.96 11.39 -9.48
C PHE A 71 4.43 11.74 -9.66
N LEU A 72 5.26 11.47 -8.65
CA LEU A 72 6.70 11.67 -8.70
C LEU A 72 7.42 10.33 -8.58
N LEU A 73 7.94 9.82 -9.71
CA LEU A 73 8.80 8.64 -9.74
C LEU A 73 10.26 9.06 -9.60
N THR A 74 10.91 8.60 -8.54
CA THR A 74 12.31 8.94 -8.24
C THR A 74 13.15 7.68 -8.21
N LYS A 75 14.25 7.66 -8.97
CA LYS A 75 15.28 6.61 -8.87
C LYS A 75 16.47 7.13 -8.08
N THR A 76 16.95 6.35 -7.12
CA THR A 76 18.17 6.65 -6.34
C THR A 76 19.13 5.47 -6.34
N ASP A 77 20.39 5.71 -5.95
CA ASP A 77 21.26 4.63 -5.48
C ASP A 77 20.80 4.09 -4.10
N LEU A 78 21.47 3.06 -3.57
CA LEU A 78 21.17 2.49 -2.26
C LEU A 78 21.50 3.42 -1.09
N GLU A 79 22.24 4.50 -1.33
CA GLU A 79 22.55 5.55 -0.36
C GLU A 79 21.54 6.72 -0.43
N GLY A 80 20.50 6.60 -1.26
CA GLY A 80 19.44 7.58 -1.41
C GLY A 80 19.85 8.83 -2.20
N ASN A 81 20.93 8.77 -2.99
CA ASN A 81 21.29 9.86 -3.89
C ASN A 81 20.50 9.74 -5.20
N ILE A 82 19.86 10.83 -5.62
CA ILE A 82 18.99 10.87 -6.80
C ILE A 82 19.80 10.63 -8.07
N ILE A 83 19.33 9.69 -8.89
CA ILE A 83 19.82 9.42 -10.24
C ILE A 83 18.95 10.16 -11.26
N TRP A 84 17.63 10.04 -11.13
CA TRP A 84 16.67 10.79 -11.94
C TRP A 84 15.30 10.90 -11.25
N GLN A 85 14.50 11.85 -11.71
CA GLN A 85 13.11 12.06 -11.31
C GLN A 85 12.23 12.29 -12.54
N LYS A 86 10.98 11.84 -12.47
CA LYS A 86 9.97 11.94 -13.53
C LYS A 86 8.60 12.22 -12.92
N GLU A 87 7.90 13.18 -13.49
CA GLU A 87 6.54 13.55 -13.09
C GLU A 87 5.53 12.98 -14.09
N PHE A 88 4.39 12.50 -13.59
CA PHE A 88 3.28 12.01 -14.39
C PHE A 88 1.95 12.52 -13.84
N GLY A 89 1.16 13.10 -14.73
CA GLY A 89 -0.09 13.75 -14.36
C GLY A 89 -0.55 14.68 -15.47
N GLY A 90 -1.55 15.50 -15.18
CA GLY A 90 -2.20 16.39 -16.12
C GLY A 90 -2.35 17.80 -15.59
N VAL A 91 -3.56 18.35 -15.73
CA VAL A 91 -3.84 19.76 -15.38
C VAL A 91 -4.38 19.88 -13.95
N TYR A 92 -4.82 18.76 -13.37
CA TYR A 92 -5.44 18.68 -12.04
C TYR A 92 -4.68 17.66 -11.19
N SER A 93 -5.00 17.60 -9.90
CA SER A 93 -4.36 16.66 -8.98
C SER A 93 -4.43 15.17 -9.41
N ASP A 94 -3.26 14.55 -9.37
CA ASP A 94 -2.93 13.15 -9.62
C ASP A 94 -2.06 12.62 -8.45
N GLN A 95 -2.63 11.75 -7.63
CA GLN A 95 -2.01 11.25 -6.40
C GLN A 95 -1.57 9.81 -6.54
N ALA A 96 -0.27 9.57 -6.44
CA ALA A 96 0.29 8.22 -6.52
C ALA A 96 0.05 7.45 -5.22
N LYS A 97 0.00 6.12 -5.30
CA LYS A 97 -0.17 5.24 -4.15
C LYS A 97 0.89 4.14 -4.07
N ASP A 98 1.16 3.47 -5.18
CA ASP A 98 2.11 2.35 -5.20
C ASP A 98 2.87 2.25 -6.52
N VAL A 99 4.00 1.53 -6.47
CA VAL A 99 4.90 1.26 -7.59
C VAL A 99 5.46 -0.15 -7.50
N ILE A 100 5.56 -0.82 -8.64
CA ILE A 100 6.29 -2.09 -8.78
C ILE A 100 7.35 -1.99 -9.87
N ALA A 101 8.45 -2.72 -9.69
CA ALA A 101 9.39 -3.00 -10.76
C ALA A 101 8.91 -4.24 -11.52
N LEU A 102 8.79 -4.12 -12.85
CA LEU A 102 8.29 -5.22 -13.67
C LEU A 102 9.42 -6.21 -13.99
N GLU A 103 9.11 -7.51 -14.01
CA GLU A 103 10.06 -8.56 -14.40
C GLU A 103 10.63 -8.38 -15.81
N ASN A 104 9.83 -7.83 -16.73
CA ASN A 104 10.25 -7.53 -18.10
C ASN A 104 10.96 -6.17 -18.26
N GLY A 105 11.20 -5.47 -17.14
CA GLY A 105 11.86 -4.18 -17.06
C GLY A 105 10.88 -3.00 -17.01
N GLY A 106 11.38 -1.89 -16.47
CA GLY A 106 10.57 -0.70 -16.22
C GLY A 106 9.72 -0.81 -14.97
N PHE A 107 8.81 0.15 -14.82
CA PHE A 107 8.01 0.31 -13.60
C PHE A 107 6.54 0.50 -13.96
N MET A 108 5.66 0.05 -13.08
CA MET A 108 4.23 0.35 -13.13
C MET A 108 3.83 1.08 -11.85
N MET A 109 3.05 2.13 -11.98
CA MET A 109 2.58 2.99 -10.89
C MET A 109 1.06 3.05 -10.93
N ILE A 110 0.45 3.17 -9.75
CA ILE A 110 -1.00 3.31 -9.60
C ILE A 110 -1.34 4.45 -8.65
N GLY A 111 -2.51 5.04 -8.85
CA GLY A 111 -3.10 5.97 -7.91
C GLY A 111 -4.43 6.52 -8.39
N ILE A 112 -4.69 7.78 -8.07
CA ILE A 112 -5.94 8.49 -8.33
C ILE A 112 -5.65 9.69 -9.22
N THR A 113 -6.43 9.88 -10.28
CA THR A 113 -6.33 11.04 -11.18
C THR A 113 -7.62 11.84 -11.20
N SER A 114 -7.53 13.17 -11.09
CA SER A 114 -8.60 14.11 -11.47
C SER A 114 -8.35 14.74 -12.84
N SER A 115 -7.21 14.47 -13.46
CA SER A 115 -6.82 14.92 -14.80
C SER A 115 -7.41 14.08 -15.94
N PHE A 116 -7.60 12.78 -15.72
CA PHE A 116 -7.97 11.82 -16.76
C PHE A 116 -9.19 10.97 -16.40
N GLY A 117 -9.83 10.39 -17.42
CA GLY A 117 -10.99 9.51 -17.26
C GLY A 117 -12.34 10.22 -17.38
N ALA A 118 -13.42 9.49 -17.07
CA ALA A 118 -14.80 9.95 -17.31
C ALA A 118 -15.48 10.54 -16.05
N GLY A 119 -14.97 10.22 -14.87
CA GLY A 119 -15.48 10.67 -13.58
C GLY A 119 -14.72 11.84 -12.98
N ALA A 120 -15.07 12.21 -11.74
CA ALA A 120 -14.37 13.26 -10.98
C ALA A 120 -13.01 12.79 -10.44
N ALA A 121 -12.85 11.48 -10.25
CA ALA A 121 -11.58 10.83 -9.96
C ALA A 121 -11.58 9.43 -10.59
N SER A 122 -10.44 9.03 -11.15
CA SER A 122 -10.26 7.72 -11.78
C SER A 122 -9.05 6.99 -11.21
N MET A 123 -9.07 5.65 -11.21
CA MET A 123 -7.88 4.82 -11.05
C MET A 123 -6.94 5.07 -12.23
N TYR A 124 -5.76 5.61 -11.95
CA TYR A 124 -4.75 5.93 -12.95
C TYR A 124 -3.58 4.96 -12.87
N VAL A 125 -3.20 4.38 -14.00
CA VAL A 125 -2.05 3.47 -14.09
C VAL A 125 -1.10 3.98 -15.16
N VAL A 126 0.18 4.03 -14.80
CA VAL A 126 1.25 4.46 -15.70
C VAL A 126 2.31 3.36 -15.76
N ARG A 127 2.68 2.96 -16.98
CA ARG A 127 3.84 2.10 -17.23
C ARG A 127 4.97 2.93 -17.82
N THR A 128 6.18 2.64 -17.36
CA THR A 128 7.42 3.25 -17.83
C THR A 128 8.42 2.20 -18.32
N ASP A 129 9.43 2.64 -19.06
CA ASP A 129 10.64 1.87 -19.33
C ASP A 129 11.60 1.90 -18.11
N GLY A 130 12.73 1.18 -18.19
CA GLY A 130 13.73 1.15 -17.09
C GLY A 130 14.42 2.48 -16.79
N ASN A 131 14.24 3.49 -17.65
CA ASN A 131 14.76 4.85 -17.48
C ASN A 131 13.66 5.83 -17.00
N GLY A 132 12.47 5.32 -16.67
CA GLY A 132 11.34 6.11 -16.22
C GLY A 132 10.64 6.90 -17.33
N ASN A 133 10.86 6.59 -18.61
CA ASN A 133 10.07 7.22 -19.68
C ASN A 133 8.73 6.52 -19.82
N GLU A 134 7.64 7.27 -19.99
CA GLU A 134 6.31 6.70 -20.19
C GLU A 134 6.27 5.78 -21.43
N VAL A 135 5.71 4.59 -21.23
CA VAL A 135 5.37 3.64 -22.29
C VAL A 135 3.89 3.77 -22.61
N TRP A 136 3.04 3.78 -21.58
CA TRP A 136 1.62 4.07 -21.68
C TRP A 136 1.06 4.54 -20.33
N SER A 137 -0.06 5.25 -20.39
CA SER A 137 -0.91 5.57 -19.25
C SER A 137 -2.38 5.28 -19.59
N ARG A 138 -3.14 4.75 -18.63
CA ARG A 138 -4.55 4.36 -18.80
C ARG A 138 -5.34 4.59 -17.51
N THR A 139 -6.64 4.77 -17.66
CA THR A 139 -7.60 4.74 -16.54
C THR A 139 -8.43 3.47 -16.56
N PHE A 140 -8.67 2.88 -15.40
CA PHE A 140 -9.51 1.67 -15.23
C PHE A 140 -10.68 2.02 -14.32
N SER A 141 -11.71 2.66 -14.88
CA SER A 141 -12.73 3.37 -14.11
C SER A 141 -14.03 3.54 -14.92
N GLY A 142 -15.11 3.91 -14.24
CA GLY A 142 -16.38 4.29 -14.86
C GLY A 142 -16.64 5.79 -14.77
N GLY A 143 -17.91 6.18 -14.63
CA GLY A 143 -18.33 7.59 -14.53
C GLY A 143 -18.40 8.14 -13.10
N GLY A 144 -18.19 7.30 -12.09
CA GLY A 144 -18.19 7.63 -10.66
C GLY A 144 -16.83 8.11 -10.15
N ILE A 145 -16.57 7.87 -8.87
CA ILE A 145 -15.28 8.14 -8.22
C ILE A 145 -14.59 6.80 -8.02
N ASP A 146 -13.48 6.62 -8.71
CA ASP A 146 -12.67 5.41 -8.69
C ASP A 146 -11.22 5.77 -8.37
N GLY A 147 -10.47 4.83 -7.78
CA GLY A 147 -9.10 5.09 -7.39
C GLY A 147 -8.33 3.80 -7.16
N GLY A 148 -7.03 3.81 -7.44
CA GLY A 148 -6.16 2.67 -7.15
C GLY A 148 -5.36 2.84 -5.88
N SER A 149 -5.02 1.72 -5.24
CA SER A 149 -4.27 1.65 -3.98
C SER A 149 -2.98 0.85 -4.10
N GLU A 150 -3.00 -0.32 -4.76
CA GLU A 150 -1.86 -1.24 -4.78
C GLU A 150 -1.70 -1.98 -6.11
N LEU A 151 -0.46 -2.35 -6.44
CA LEU A 151 -0.10 -3.16 -7.61
C LEU A 151 0.52 -4.49 -7.19
N LEU A 152 0.11 -5.58 -7.83
CA LEU A 152 0.78 -6.87 -7.70
C LEU A 152 1.01 -7.53 -9.06
N GLN A 153 2.27 -7.68 -9.45
CA GLN A 153 2.61 -8.50 -10.62
C GLN A 153 2.46 -9.98 -10.27
N VAL A 154 1.54 -10.67 -10.94
CA VAL A 154 1.20 -12.07 -10.63
C VAL A 154 1.92 -13.09 -11.52
N ASN A 155 2.54 -12.60 -12.60
CA ASN A 155 3.52 -13.29 -13.45
C ASN A 155 4.14 -12.28 -14.44
N SER A 156 5.04 -12.74 -15.30
CA SER A 156 5.76 -11.91 -16.27
C SER A 156 4.88 -11.11 -17.25
N PHE A 157 3.58 -11.40 -17.35
CA PHE A 157 2.66 -10.80 -18.32
C PHE A 157 1.44 -10.11 -17.71
N GLU A 158 1.16 -10.30 -16.42
CA GLU A 158 -0.10 -9.89 -15.82
C GLU A 158 0.12 -9.16 -14.49
N VAL A 159 -0.68 -8.12 -14.27
CA VAL A 159 -0.66 -7.30 -13.06
C VAL A 159 -2.09 -7.18 -12.52
N MET A 160 -2.22 -7.31 -11.20
CA MET A 160 -3.44 -7.02 -10.46
C MET A 160 -3.39 -5.57 -9.99
N LEU A 161 -4.49 -4.85 -10.21
CA LEU A 161 -4.73 -3.49 -9.75
C LEU A 161 -5.79 -3.57 -8.66
N LEU A 162 -5.44 -3.14 -7.44
CA LEU A 162 -6.38 -3.01 -6.34
C LEU A 162 -6.79 -1.55 -6.19
N GLY A 163 -8.02 -1.32 -5.76
CA GLY A 163 -8.52 0.01 -5.44
C GLY A 163 -9.96 -0.01 -4.95
N PHE A 164 -10.63 1.13 -5.14
CA PHE A 164 -12.05 1.30 -4.86
C PHE A 164 -12.79 1.81 -6.10
N THR A 165 -14.10 1.60 -6.12
CA THR A 165 -14.99 2.08 -7.17
C THR A 165 -16.34 2.49 -6.62
N SER A 166 -16.89 3.61 -7.12
CA SER A 166 -18.32 3.92 -6.99
C SER A 166 -19.06 3.82 -8.34
N SER A 167 -18.36 3.29 -9.35
CA SER A 167 -18.85 3.12 -10.71
C SER A 167 -19.39 1.71 -10.96
N PHE A 168 -18.85 0.74 -10.25
CA PHE A 168 -19.15 -0.68 -10.36
C PHE A 168 -19.56 -1.21 -8.99
N GLY A 169 -20.30 -2.32 -8.94
CA GLY A 169 -20.71 -2.94 -7.68
C GLY A 169 -22.07 -2.47 -7.16
N ALA A 170 -22.24 -2.48 -5.84
CA ALA A 170 -23.50 -2.27 -5.17
C ALA A 170 -23.41 -1.15 -4.11
N GLY A 171 -24.29 -0.15 -4.24
CA GLY A 171 -24.35 0.94 -3.27
C GLY A 171 -23.24 1.96 -3.45
N ASP A 172 -22.50 2.24 -2.38
CA ASP A 172 -21.51 3.31 -2.32
C ASP A 172 -20.14 2.88 -2.90
N ARG A 173 -19.05 2.91 -2.13
CA ARG A 173 -17.73 2.50 -2.61
C ARG A 173 -17.54 1.01 -2.36
N ASP A 174 -17.21 0.26 -3.40
CA ASP A 174 -16.81 -1.13 -3.32
C ASP A 174 -15.30 -1.29 -3.56
N ILE A 175 -14.74 -2.42 -3.13
CA ILE A 175 -13.39 -2.83 -3.51
C ILE A 175 -13.40 -3.18 -5.00
N TYR A 176 -12.44 -2.64 -5.75
CA TYR A 176 -12.28 -2.92 -7.17
C TYR A 176 -10.97 -3.65 -7.43
N LEU A 177 -11.08 -4.86 -7.98
CA LEU A 177 -9.95 -5.66 -8.38
C LEU A 177 -9.97 -5.81 -9.91
N GLN A 178 -8.94 -5.28 -10.57
CA GLN A 178 -8.81 -5.30 -12.03
C GLN A 178 -7.52 -6.02 -12.41
N LYS A 179 -7.63 -7.10 -13.19
CA LYS A 179 -6.48 -7.79 -13.77
C LYS A 179 -6.18 -7.28 -15.16
N VAL A 180 -4.93 -6.90 -15.43
CA VAL A 180 -4.48 -6.37 -16.71
C VAL A 180 -3.27 -7.13 -17.24
N SER A 181 -3.05 -7.07 -18.54
CA SER A 181 -1.74 -7.39 -19.11
C SER A 181 -0.73 -6.29 -18.75
N VAL A 182 0.57 -6.60 -18.79
CA VAL A 182 1.65 -5.60 -18.67
C VAL A 182 1.58 -4.52 -19.76
N ASP A 183 0.88 -4.76 -20.86
CA ASP A 183 0.64 -3.78 -21.93
C ASP A 183 -0.62 -2.92 -21.70
N GLY A 184 -1.32 -3.15 -20.58
CA GLY A 184 -2.45 -2.36 -20.10
C GLY A 184 -3.81 -2.86 -20.59
N ASP A 185 -3.88 -4.03 -21.21
CA ASP A 185 -5.14 -4.58 -21.69
C ASP A 185 -5.93 -5.22 -20.55
N SER A 186 -7.19 -4.84 -20.41
CA SER A 186 -8.09 -5.41 -19.39
C SER A 186 -8.35 -6.88 -19.67
N LEU A 187 -8.12 -7.74 -18.68
CA LEU A 187 -8.36 -9.19 -18.76
C LEU A 187 -9.67 -9.56 -18.08
N TRP A 188 -9.84 -9.13 -16.82
CA TRP A 188 -11.09 -9.24 -16.08
C TRP A 188 -11.11 -8.28 -14.90
N SER A 189 -12.29 -8.00 -14.35
CA SER A 189 -12.44 -7.25 -13.11
C SER A 189 -13.50 -7.88 -12.21
N SER A 190 -13.38 -7.66 -10.90
CA SER A 190 -14.35 -8.05 -9.88
C SER A 190 -14.54 -6.92 -8.87
N THR A 191 -15.72 -6.87 -8.28
CA THR A 191 -16.06 -5.95 -7.19
C THR A 191 -16.43 -6.73 -5.94
N TYR A 192 -15.97 -6.28 -4.78
CA TYR A 192 -16.29 -6.89 -3.48
C TYR A 192 -16.80 -5.81 -2.53
N GLY A 193 -18.00 -6.02 -2.00
CA GLY A 193 -18.65 -5.09 -1.10
C GLY A 193 -20.16 -5.33 -1.03
N GLY A 194 -20.81 -4.53 -0.19
CA GLY A 194 -22.19 -4.65 0.21
C GLY A 194 -23.06 -3.56 -0.41
N SER A 195 -23.85 -2.85 0.39
CA SER A 195 -24.49 -1.60 -0.02
C SER A 195 -23.81 -0.38 0.58
N GLY A 196 -22.76 -0.61 1.37
CA GLY A 196 -22.07 0.37 2.19
C GLY A 196 -20.76 0.80 1.56
N TYR A 197 -19.85 1.26 2.42
CA TYR A 197 -18.51 1.67 2.04
C TYR A 197 -17.52 0.56 2.39
N GLU A 198 -16.82 0.06 1.38
CA GLU A 198 -15.74 -0.91 1.51
C GLU A 198 -14.48 -0.40 0.83
N GLU A 199 -13.34 -0.57 1.51
CA GLU A 199 -12.04 -0.13 0.99
C GLU A 199 -10.97 -1.18 1.31
N SER A 200 -10.14 -1.50 0.32
CA SER A 200 -9.03 -2.44 0.49
C SER A 200 -7.71 -1.69 0.53
N GLN A 201 -6.85 -2.06 1.48
CA GLN A 201 -5.58 -1.37 1.72
C GLN A 201 -4.35 -2.23 1.36
N ALA A 202 -4.47 -3.56 1.45
CA ALA A 202 -3.34 -4.45 1.22
C ALA A 202 -3.73 -5.79 0.57
N PHE A 203 -2.86 -6.29 -0.31
CA PHE A 203 -3.07 -7.43 -1.19
C PHE A 203 -1.79 -8.28 -1.34
N ALA A 204 -1.90 -9.60 -1.24
CA ALA A 204 -0.77 -10.50 -1.50
C ALA A 204 -1.19 -11.77 -2.26
N GLN A 205 -0.28 -12.29 -3.09
CA GLN A 205 -0.47 -13.54 -3.82
C GLN A 205 -0.08 -14.73 -2.95
N THR A 206 -0.92 -15.77 -2.97
CA THR A 206 -0.68 -17.03 -2.25
C THR A 206 0.05 -18.04 -3.14
N ALA A 207 0.69 -19.05 -2.53
CA ALA A 207 1.51 -20.02 -3.25
C ALA A 207 0.75 -20.88 -4.28
N ASP A 208 -0.57 -21.00 -4.13
CA ASP A 208 -1.48 -21.67 -5.07
C ASP A 208 -1.95 -20.74 -6.23
N GLY A 209 -1.44 -19.51 -6.29
CA GLY A 209 -1.78 -18.51 -7.30
C GLY A 209 -3.07 -17.73 -7.01
N GLY A 210 -3.74 -18.01 -5.88
CA GLY A 210 -4.80 -17.18 -5.33
C GLY A 210 -4.28 -15.93 -4.66
N PHE A 211 -5.13 -15.30 -3.85
CA PHE A 211 -4.85 -14.03 -3.22
C PHE A 211 -5.38 -13.96 -1.79
N VAL A 212 -4.80 -13.06 -1.02
CA VAL A 212 -5.31 -12.69 0.29
C VAL A 212 -5.35 -11.16 0.39
N MET A 213 -6.41 -10.63 1.02
CA MET A 213 -6.68 -9.20 1.11
C MET A 213 -7.00 -8.79 2.54
N SER A 214 -6.64 -7.55 2.85
CA SER A 214 -6.97 -6.86 4.10
C SER A 214 -7.80 -5.62 3.79
N ASN A 215 -9.01 -5.54 4.36
CA ASN A 215 -10.02 -4.54 3.99
C ASN A 215 -10.65 -3.89 5.22
N HIS A 216 -11.18 -2.70 5.03
CA HIS A 216 -12.13 -2.04 5.93
C HIS A 216 -13.54 -2.24 5.40
N THR A 217 -14.44 -2.72 6.26
CA THR A 217 -15.87 -2.66 6.00
C THR A 217 -16.49 -1.58 6.89
N ALA A 218 -17.09 -0.56 6.28
CA ALA A 218 -17.86 0.48 6.96
C ALA A 218 -19.37 0.33 6.67
N SER A 219 -19.84 -0.89 6.39
CA SER A 219 -21.25 -1.15 6.10
C SER A 219 -22.20 -0.85 7.27
N GLU A 220 -21.69 -0.71 8.50
CA GLU A 220 -22.46 -0.35 9.69
C GLU A 220 -21.71 0.72 10.51
N GLU A 221 -21.82 1.98 10.10
CA GLU A 221 -21.41 3.13 10.91
C GLU A 221 -21.96 3.02 12.36
N PRO A 222 -21.14 3.32 13.40
CA PRO A 222 -19.89 4.08 13.34
C PRO A 222 -18.61 3.23 13.35
N ASN A 223 -18.67 1.90 13.28
CA ASN A 223 -17.52 1.05 13.62
C ASN A 223 -16.93 0.40 12.36
N HIS A 224 -15.62 0.55 12.17
CA HIS A 224 -14.88 -0.09 11.08
C HIS A 224 -14.33 -1.42 11.60
N SER A 225 -14.63 -2.52 10.92
CA SER A 225 -14.02 -3.82 11.22
C SER A 225 -12.92 -4.15 10.22
N LEU A 226 -11.90 -4.87 10.68
CA LEU A 226 -10.91 -5.48 9.79
C LEU A 226 -11.51 -6.73 9.14
N MET A 227 -11.79 -6.64 7.84
CA MET A 227 -12.24 -7.78 7.04
C MET A 227 -11.10 -8.35 6.23
N THR A 228 -10.79 -9.61 6.45
CA THR A 228 -9.78 -10.36 5.69
C THR A 228 -10.47 -11.32 4.73
N SER A 229 -9.89 -11.53 3.56
CA SER A 229 -10.48 -12.39 2.53
C SER A 229 -9.42 -13.20 1.81
N ARG A 230 -9.66 -14.48 1.57
CA ARG A 230 -8.88 -15.32 0.65
C ARG A 230 -9.66 -15.54 -0.63
N LEU A 231 -9.01 -15.33 -1.76
CA LEU A 231 -9.55 -15.50 -3.10
C LEU A 231 -8.80 -16.61 -3.84
N ASP A 232 -9.46 -17.28 -4.76
CA ASP A 232 -8.80 -18.13 -5.76
C ASP A 232 -8.15 -17.27 -6.87
N ALA A 233 -7.42 -17.93 -7.79
CA ALA A 233 -6.73 -17.25 -8.89
C ALA A 233 -7.67 -16.55 -9.88
N GLY A 234 -8.97 -16.89 -9.86
CA GLY A 234 -10.02 -16.24 -10.66
C GLY A 234 -10.73 -15.10 -9.93
N GLY A 235 -10.33 -14.78 -8.68
CA GLY A 235 -10.98 -13.78 -7.85
C GLY A 235 -12.22 -14.27 -7.10
N THR A 236 -12.51 -15.57 -7.09
CA THR A 236 -13.64 -16.10 -6.31
C THR A 236 -13.26 -16.18 -4.83
N THR A 237 -14.12 -15.68 -3.95
CA THR A 237 -13.93 -15.79 -2.50
C THR A 237 -13.93 -17.24 -2.03
N ILE A 238 -12.83 -17.66 -1.39
CA ILE A 238 -12.69 -18.95 -0.71
C ILE A 238 -13.20 -18.84 0.72
N TRP A 239 -12.75 -17.82 1.46
CA TRP A 239 -13.24 -17.51 2.80
C TRP A 239 -13.11 -16.02 3.10
N GLN A 240 -13.89 -15.55 4.09
CA GLN A 240 -13.79 -14.21 4.66
C GLN A 240 -13.87 -14.30 6.18
N GLN A 241 -13.13 -13.43 6.87
CA GLN A 241 -13.13 -13.35 8.32
C GLN A 241 -13.04 -11.90 8.78
N GLU A 242 -13.91 -11.57 9.73
CA GLU A 242 -13.92 -10.29 10.41
C GLU A 242 -13.14 -10.40 11.72
N PHE A 243 -12.21 -9.47 11.93
CA PHE A 243 -11.42 -9.34 13.14
C PHE A 243 -11.70 -8.00 13.79
N GLY A 244 -11.88 -8.02 15.11
CA GLY A 244 -12.22 -6.83 15.87
C GLY A 244 -13.41 -7.03 16.78
N THR A 245 -13.98 -5.92 17.25
CA THR A 245 -15.23 -5.94 18.01
C THR A 245 -16.28 -5.08 17.34
N PRO A 246 -17.58 -5.38 17.50
CA PRO A 246 -18.65 -4.59 16.88
C PRO A 246 -18.73 -3.13 17.35
N THR A 247 -17.91 -2.72 18.33
CA THR A 247 -17.95 -1.42 19.00
C THR A 247 -16.65 -0.61 18.86
N ALA A 248 -15.67 -1.15 18.16
CA ALA A 248 -14.33 -0.58 18.04
C ALA A 248 -13.98 -0.30 16.58
N HIS A 249 -12.92 0.46 16.38
CA HIS A 249 -12.32 0.72 15.08
C HIS A 249 -11.11 -0.19 14.90
N GLU A 250 -11.24 -1.11 13.97
CA GLU A 250 -10.17 -1.93 13.44
C GLU A 250 -9.86 -1.52 12.01
N GLY A 251 -8.57 -1.41 11.70
CA GLY A 251 -8.10 -1.16 10.36
C GLY A 251 -7.05 -2.17 9.93
N GLY A 252 -7.06 -2.56 8.66
CA GLY A 252 -6.04 -3.36 8.00
C GLY A 252 -5.27 -2.49 7.03
N GLU A 253 -3.95 -2.52 7.14
CA GLU A 253 -3.03 -1.62 6.42
C GLU A 253 -1.90 -2.37 5.72
N GLY A 254 -1.51 -3.54 6.24
CA GLY A 254 -0.42 -4.34 5.69
C GLY A 254 -0.74 -5.82 5.67
N ILE A 255 -0.13 -6.55 4.74
CA ILE A 255 -0.29 -7.99 4.60
C ILE A 255 1.01 -8.66 4.20
N LEU A 256 1.23 -9.89 4.68
CA LEU A 256 2.37 -10.73 4.33
C LEU A 256 1.91 -12.18 4.20
N VAL A 257 2.25 -12.82 3.09
CA VAL A 257 2.28 -14.29 3.00
C VAL A 257 3.68 -14.72 3.41
N ASP A 258 3.77 -15.43 4.52
CA ASP A 258 5.04 -15.73 5.16
C ASP A 258 5.68 -17.00 4.58
N SER A 259 6.95 -17.27 4.90
CA SER A 259 7.70 -18.37 4.31
C SER A 259 7.17 -19.77 4.66
N GLU A 260 6.26 -19.87 5.63
CA GLU A 260 5.57 -21.10 6.02
C GLU A 260 4.21 -21.24 5.31
N GLY A 261 3.80 -20.23 4.54
CA GLY A 261 2.51 -20.17 3.86
C GLY A 261 1.36 -19.65 4.73
N ASN A 262 1.67 -19.06 5.88
CA ASN A 262 0.67 -18.40 6.72
C ASN A 262 0.41 -16.98 6.23
N PHE A 263 -0.75 -16.44 6.60
CA PHE A 263 -1.11 -15.06 6.30
C PHE A 263 -0.97 -14.21 7.54
N VAL A 264 -0.30 -13.08 7.41
CA VAL A 264 -0.14 -12.10 8.47
C VAL A 264 -0.83 -10.82 8.05
N PHE A 265 -1.82 -10.42 8.81
CA PHE A 265 -2.56 -9.18 8.65
C PHE A 265 -2.09 -8.18 9.71
N LEU A 266 -1.87 -6.95 9.26
CA LEU A 266 -1.37 -5.86 10.07
C LEU A 266 -2.30 -4.65 9.95
N GLY A 267 -2.50 -3.94 11.04
CA GLY A 267 -3.08 -2.60 11.00
C GLY A 267 -3.22 -1.99 12.38
N ARG A 268 -4.44 -1.62 12.76
CA ARG A 268 -4.74 -0.94 14.03
C ARG A 268 -6.02 -1.46 14.69
N THR A 269 -6.09 -1.32 16.01
CA THR A 269 -7.29 -1.60 16.81
C THR A 269 -7.37 -0.65 17.99
N ASN A 270 -8.56 -0.16 18.33
CA ASN A 270 -8.82 0.50 19.62
C ASN A 270 -9.71 -0.36 20.55
N SER A 271 -9.94 -1.63 20.22
CA SER A 271 -10.78 -2.56 21.00
C SER A 271 -10.31 -2.78 22.45
N TYR A 272 -9.06 -2.43 22.78
CA TYR A 272 -8.42 -2.79 24.05
C TYR A 272 -7.86 -1.59 24.83
N GLY A 273 -8.28 -0.37 24.50
CA GLY A 273 -7.79 0.85 25.13
C GLY A 273 -8.48 2.10 24.59
N ASN A 274 -8.02 3.28 25.03
CA ASN A 274 -8.49 4.55 24.45
C ASN A 274 -7.67 4.97 23.22
N ASP A 275 -6.47 4.42 23.08
CA ASP A 275 -5.53 4.72 22.00
C ASP A 275 -5.51 3.55 21.00
N GLU A 276 -5.28 3.86 19.72
CA GLU A 276 -5.06 2.83 18.69
C GLU A 276 -3.77 2.05 18.98
N GLN A 277 -3.79 0.75 18.78
CA GLN A 277 -2.64 -0.15 18.95
C GLN A 277 -2.43 -0.92 17.65
N VAL A 278 -1.18 -1.28 17.34
CA VAL A 278 -0.88 -2.11 16.18
C VAL A 278 -1.55 -3.46 16.35
N TYR A 279 -2.40 -3.82 15.40
CA TYR A 279 -3.10 -5.10 15.40
C TYR A 279 -2.39 -6.10 14.49
N TYR A 280 -2.02 -7.25 15.03
CA TYR A 280 -1.30 -8.30 14.33
C TYR A 280 -2.08 -9.60 14.43
N ILE A 281 -2.43 -10.18 13.29
CA ILE A 281 -3.16 -11.43 13.20
C ILE A 281 -2.40 -12.35 12.25
N LYS A 282 -2.00 -13.54 12.73
CA LYS A 282 -1.43 -14.60 11.90
C LYS A 282 -2.45 -15.73 11.78
N THR A 283 -2.81 -16.11 10.56
CA THR A 283 -3.66 -17.27 10.26
C THR A 283 -2.91 -18.30 9.45
N ASP A 284 -3.34 -19.56 9.52
CA ASP A 284 -2.98 -20.53 8.48
C ASP A 284 -3.68 -20.19 7.14
N ALA A 285 -3.40 -20.97 6.10
CA ALA A 285 -3.99 -20.77 4.78
C ALA A 285 -5.52 -20.94 4.77
N ASP A 286 -6.08 -21.72 5.68
CA ASP A 286 -7.52 -21.97 5.80
C ASP A 286 -8.23 -20.90 6.64
N GLY A 287 -7.49 -19.92 7.15
CA GLY A 287 -7.98 -18.83 7.97
C GLY A 287 -8.06 -19.18 9.46
N ASN A 288 -7.54 -20.32 9.92
CA ASN A 288 -7.52 -20.57 11.37
C ASN A 288 -6.49 -19.65 12.03
N VAL A 289 -6.91 -18.92 13.05
CA VAL A 289 -6.04 -18.01 13.80
C VAL A 289 -4.97 -18.80 14.54
N LEU A 290 -3.71 -18.54 14.22
CA LEU A 290 -2.53 -19.07 14.91
C LEU A 290 -2.08 -18.12 16.01
N GLU A 291 -2.10 -16.81 15.74
CA GLU A 291 -1.76 -15.77 16.69
C GLU A 291 -2.60 -14.51 16.47
N GLN A 292 -2.88 -13.81 17.56
CA GLN A 292 -3.52 -12.51 17.55
C GLN A 292 -2.94 -11.67 18.68
N LEU A 293 -2.31 -10.56 18.34
CA LEU A 293 -1.52 -9.73 19.23
C LEU A 293 -1.81 -8.26 18.99
N ASN A 294 -1.71 -7.47 20.05
CA ASN A 294 -1.75 -6.01 19.98
C ASN A 294 -0.41 -5.48 20.48
N PHE A 295 0.20 -4.57 19.72
CA PHE A 295 1.43 -3.91 20.11
C PHE A 295 1.21 -2.40 20.23
N GLY A 296 1.70 -1.81 21.31
CA GLY A 296 1.69 -0.36 21.46
C GLY A 296 1.80 0.09 22.92
N GLY A 297 1.65 1.40 23.11
CA GLY A 297 1.82 2.12 24.37
C GLY A 297 0.96 3.39 24.38
N GLU A 298 1.42 4.43 25.05
CA GLU A 298 0.72 5.73 25.13
C GLU A 298 0.58 6.38 23.74
N GLY A 299 -0.61 6.90 23.42
CA GLY A 299 -0.91 7.48 22.11
C GLY A 299 -1.22 6.43 21.05
N ASP A 300 -1.62 6.88 19.86
CA ASP A 300 -2.03 5.99 18.77
C ASP A 300 -0.82 5.35 18.10
N GLN A 301 -0.89 4.04 17.86
CA GLN A 301 0.05 3.31 17.03
C GLN A 301 -0.67 2.50 15.96
N THR A 302 -0.16 2.57 14.74
CA THR A 302 -0.68 1.82 13.59
C THR A 302 0.49 1.15 12.88
N GLY A 303 0.38 -0.15 12.62
CA GLY A 303 1.32 -0.85 11.74
C GLY A 303 0.85 -0.68 10.29
N THR A 304 1.72 -0.21 9.40
CA THR A 304 1.37 0.14 8.01
C THR A 304 2.05 -0.74 6.97
N ASP A 305 3.13 -1.43 7.33
CA ASP A 305 3.83 -2.31 6.41
C ASP A 305 4.58 -3.40 7.18
N ILE A 306 4.76 -4.56 6.57
CA ILE A 306 5.38 -5.73 7.16
C ILE A 306 6.23 -6.49 6.16
N VAL A 307 7.43 -6.88 6.57
CA VAL A 307 8.31 -7.76 5.79
C VAL A 307 8.86 -8.88 6.66
N GLU A 308 9.10 -10.03 6.05
CA GLU A 308 9.79 -11.14 6.69
C GLU A 308 11.30 -11.10 6.39
N ILE A 309 12.12 -11.24 7.43
CA ILE A 309 13.58 -11.31 7.31
C ILE A 309 14.11 -12.26 8.39
N ASP A 310 14.87 -13.29 7.98
CA ASP A 310 15.55 -14.24 8.88
C ASP A 310 14.66 -14.75 10.02
N ASP A 311 13.49 -15.31 9.68
CA ASP A 311 12.50 -15.81 10.63
C ASP A 311 11.98 -14.75 11.63
N ALA A 312 11.94 -13.49 11.24
CA ALA A 312 11.32 -12.42 12.00
C ALA A 312 10.43 -11.55 11.12
N HIS A 313 9.35 -11.03 11.70
CA HIS A 313 8.52 -10.00 11.09
C HIS A 313 9.01 -8.62 11.52
N PHE A 314 9.39 -7.82 10.55
CA PHE A 314 9.68 -6.40 10.75
C PHE A 314 8.47 -5.60 10.33
N ILE A 315 7.98 -4.76 11.24
CA ILE A 315 6.78 -3.97 11.07
C ILE A 315 7.17 -2.50 11.11
N THR A 316 6.75 -1.73 10.10
CA THR A 316 6.79 -0.26 10.18
C THR A 316 5.43 0.32 10.40
N GLY A 317 5.37 1.54 10.92
CA GLY A 317 4.12 2.18 11.25
C GLY A 317 4.27 3.63 11.66
N ARG A 318 3.20 4.15 12.25
CA ARG A 318 3.13 5.49 12.85
C ARG A 318 2.89 5.38 14.34
N SER A 319 3.44 6.34 15.09
CA SER A 319 3.18 6.52 16.52
C SER A 319 2.92 7.98 16.83
N THR A 320 1.90 8.29 17.64
CA THR A 320 1.60 9.68 18.06
C THR A 320 2.06 10.00 19.48
N VAL A 321 2.98 9.19 20.03
CA VAL A 321 3.55 9.41 21.37
C VAL A 321 4.07 10.84 21.48
N ALA A 322 3.75 11.52 22.58
CA ALA A 322 4.16 12.89 22.87
C ALA A 322 3.59 13.99 21.94
N GLY A 323 2.60 13.68 21.09
CA GLY A 323 1.82 14.66 20.33
C GLY A 323 2.33 14.96 18.92
N ASP A 324 3.44 14.35 18.50
CA ASP A 324 3.96 14.39 17.13
C ASP A 324 3.81 13.00 16.49
N THR A 325 3.75 12.91 15.16
CA THR A 325 3.69 11.62 14.44
C THR A 325 5.09 11.13 14.06
N ASP A 326 5.55 10.08 14.74
CA ASP A 326 6.84 9.44 14.56
C ASP A 326 6.76 8.11 13.81
N ILE A 327 7.91 7.64 13.32
CA ILE A 327 8.05 6.32 12.70
C ILE A 327 8.10 5.25 13.80
N LEU A 328 7.24 4.25 13.68
CA LEU A 328 7.33 3.02 14.45
C LEU A 328 8.12 1.98 13.64
N LEU A 329 9.10 1.32 14.26
CA LEU A 329 9.77 0.13 13.71
C LEU A 329 9.83 -0.94 14.80
N MET A 330 9.21 -2.08 14.55
CA MET A 330 9.16 -3.22 15.46
C MET A 330 9.78 -4.45 14.81
N LYS A 331 10.54 -5.22 15.59
CA LYS A 331 11.01 -6.55 15.20
C LYS A 331 10.30 -7.58 16.08
N ARG A 332 9.52 -8.45 15.45
CA ARG A 332 8.88 -9.59 16.08
C ARG A 332 9.60 -10.88 15.66
N PRO A 333 10.31 -11.57 16.57
CA PRO A 333 10.77 -12.94 16.31
C PRO A 333 9.56 -13.83 16.03
N ARG A 334 9.66 -14.72 15.03
CA ARG A 334 8.69 -15.81 14.87
C ARG A 334 8.74 -16.76 16.07
#